data_AF-A0A7X9AL28-F1
#
_entry.id   AF-A0A7X9AL28-F1
#
_cell.length_a   1.000
_cell.length_b   1.000
_cell.length_c   1.000
_cell.angle_alpha   90.00
_cell.angle_beta   90.00
_cell.angle_gamma   90.00
#
_symmetry.space_group_name_H-M   'P 1'
#
loop_
_entity.id
_entity.type
_entity.pdbx_description
1 polymer ?
#
loop_
_entity_poly.entity_id
_entity_poly.type
_entity_poly.pdbx_seq_one_letter_code
_entity_poly.pdbx_strand_id
1 'polypeptide(L)'
;MHDILYGQNGKKTGYIGINLETGITLPQIVAFLPKKLSGTLSVNTIGGYEVGVEGEAETAKFEMAFALVVKSNPSGAPIPDKLFFSIGGFKPGVNIDGVGIFWVTGGGGGFDNLYDTIYGTDGLPPITLLLNIQFDIFKIMTGTSDLELSLRSLGIELISP
;
A
#
# COMPACT_ATOMS: atom_id res chain seq x y z
N MET A 1 15.99 -12.88 -11.03
CA MET A 1 17.05 -12.40 -10.12
C MET A 1 18.09 -11.68 -10.96
N HIS A 2 18.02 -10.35 -11.03
CA HIS A 2 19.09 -9.51 -11.57
C HIS A 2 19.61 -8.71 -10.37
N ASP A 3 20.68 -9.22 -9.75
CA ASP A 3 20.91 -9.03 -8.31
C ASP A 3 21.86 -7.89 -7.94
N ILE A 4 22.63 -7.37 -8.91
CA ILE A 4 23.60 -6.29 -8.67
C ILE A 4 23.54 -5.33 -9.84
N LEU A 5 23.17 -4.07 -9.56
CA LEU A 5 23.21 -3.00 -10.54
C LEU A 5 24.51 -2.23 -10.37
N TYR A 6 25.31 -2.21 -11.44
CA TYR A 6 26.53 -1.40 -11.54
C TYR A 6 26.19 -0.12 -12.31
N GLY A 7 26.28 1.03 -11.64
CA GLY A 7 25.96 2.32 -12.23
C GLY A 7 26.98 3.40 -11.89
N GLN A 8 27.30 4.23 -12.88
CA GLN A 8 27.95 5.52 -12.68
C GLN A 8 26.90 6.56 -12.31
N ASN A 9 27.09 7.28 -11.20
CA ASN A 9 26.34 8.48 -10.89
C ASN A 9 27.26 9.71 -11.05
N GLY A 10 27.13 10.40 -12.19
CA GLY A 10 28.00 11.54 -12.54
C GLY A 10 29.48 11.16 -12.63
N LYS A 11 30.35 11.88 -11.91
CA LYS A 11 31.81 11.65 -11.89
C LYS A 11 32.27 10.53 -10.95
N LYS A 12 31.37 9.85 -10.24
CA LYS A 12 31.71 8.77 -9.31
C LYS A 12 31.41 7.41 -9.94
N THR A 13 32.47 6.75 -10.41
CA THR A 13 32.47 5.34 -10.80
C THR A 13 32.50 4.47 -9.54
N GLY A 14 31.60 3.48 -9.42
CA GLY A 14 31.71 2.43 -8.39
C GLY A 14 30.55 2.33 -7.37
N TYR A 15 29.34 2.80 -7.67
CA TYR A 15 28.20 2.51 -6.80
C TYR A 15 27.76 1.05 -7.00
N ILE A 16 27.88 0.25 -5.94
CA ILE A 16 27.33 -1.10 -5.86
C ILE A 16 26.02 -0.97 -5.08
N GLY A 17 24.90 -1.23 -5.75
CA GLY A 17 23.58 -1.23 -5.14
C GLY A 17 22.88 -2.56 -5.34
N ILE A 18 22.05 -2.93 -4.36
CA ILE A 18 21.15 -4.08 -4.42
C ILE A 18 19.82 -3.55 -4.96
N ASN A 19 19.28 -4.24 -5.97
CA ASN A 19 17.89 -4.10 -6.38
C ASN A 19 17.28 -5.50 -6.39
N LEU A 20 16.45 -5.76 -5.39
CA LEU A 20 15.90 -7.08 -5.11
C LEU A 20 14.40 -6.96 -4.92
N GLU A 21 13.67 -7.84 -5.60
CA GLU A 21 12.26 -8.08 -5.35
C GLU A 21 12.09 -9.57 -5.05
N THR A 22 11.48 -9.90 -3.92
CA THR A 22 11.31 -11.29 -3.50
C THR A 22 9.98 -11.51 -2.81
N GLY A 23 9.36 -12.65 -3.09
CA GLY A 23 8.16 -13.09 -2.39
C GLY A 23 8.50 -13.57 -0.99
N ILE A 24 7.84 -13.00 0.01
CA ILE A 24 7.93 -13.42 1.41
C ILE A 24 6.63 -14.07 1.86
N THR A 25 6.72 -15.03 2.77
CA THR A 25 5.56 -15.56 3.48
C THR A 25 5.80 -15.43 4.96
N LEU A 26 4.97 -14.63 5.61
CA LEU A 26 5.01 -14.45 7.05
C LEU A 26 4.08 -15.46 7.72
N PRO A 27 4.58 -16.23 8.70
CA PRO A 27 3.71 -17.03 9.55
C PRO A 27 2.84 -16.11 10.41
N GLN A 28 1.73 -16.64 10.92
CA GLN A 28 0.84 -15.91 11.81
C GLN A 28 1.59 -15.37 13.04
N ILE A 29 1.68 -14.05 13.14
CA ILE A 29 2.38 -13.37 14.24
C ILE A 29 1.47 -13.25 15.47
N VAL A 30 0.17 -13.06 15.25
CA VAL A 30 -0.84 -12.92 16.32
C VAL A 30 -2.15 -13.62 15.94
N ALA A 31 -2.90 -14.08 16.94
CA ALA A 31 -4.07 -14.95 16.78
C ALA A 31 -5.18 -14.39 15.86
N PHE A 32 -5.28 -13.06 15.72
CA PHE A 32 -6.27 -12.43 14.86
C PHE A 32 -5.85 -12.36 13.39
N LEU A 33 -4.56 -12.46 13.07
CA LEU A 33 -4.06 -12.40 11.70
C LEU A 33 -4.23 -13.75 10.97
N PRO A 34 -4.27 -13.74 9.62
CA PRO A 34 -4.29 -14.94 8.80
C PRO A 34 -3.14 -15.90 9.12
N LYS A 35 -3.37 -17.20 8.91
CA LYS A 35 -2.36 -18.24 9.18
C LYS A 35 -1.08 -18.10 8.34
N LYS A 36 -1.23 -17.55 7.14
CA LYS A 36 -0.15 -17.24 6.21
C LYS A 36 -0.49 -15.90 5.57
N LEU A 37 0.46 -14.97 5.62
CA LEU A 37 0.41 -13.72 4.87
C LEU A 37 1.50 -13.81 3.80
N SER A 38 1.11 -13.81 2.54
CA SER A 38 2.04 -13.70 1.41
C SER A 38 2.21 -12.24 1.03
N GLY A 39 3.42 -11.88 0.64
CA GLY A 39 3.72 -10.53 0.22
C GLY A 39 4.99 -10.45 -0.60
N THR A 40 5.29 -9.25 -1.06
CA THR A 40 6.49 -8.92 -1.80
C THR A 40 7.34 -7.99 -0.94
N LEU A 41 8.62 -8.33 -0.79
CA LEU A 41 9.65 -7.46 -0.25
C LEU A 41 10.44 -6.89 -1.41
N SER A 42 10.47 -5.56 -1.53
CA SER A 42 11.30 -4.81 -2.46
C SER A 42 12.41 -4.07 -1.69
N VAL A 43 13.63 -4.15 -2.20
CA VAL A 43 14.80 -3.46 -1.64
C VAL A 43 15.58 -2.84 -2.78
N ASN A 44 15.77 -1.53 -2.73
CA ASN A 44 16.61 -0.79 -3.65
C ASN A 44 17.59 0.08 -2.86
N THR A 45 18.89 -0.09 -3.07
CA THR A 45 19.93 0.68 -2.36
C THR A 45 20.72 1.64 -3.27
N ILE A 46 20.15 2.02 -4.41
CA ILE A 46 20.82 2.90 -5.38
C ILE A 46 20.53 4.36 -5.02
N GLY A 47 21.57 5.12 -4.68
CA GLY A 47 21.43 6.55 -4.37
C GLY A 47 20.73 6.87 -3.04
N GLY A 48 20.64 5.89 -2.15
CA GLY A 48 19.86 5.89 -0.91
C GLY A 48 19.40 4.46 -0.61
N TYR A 49 18.53 4.23 0.37
CA TYR A 49 17.76 2.99 0.44
C TYR A 49 16.27 3.27 0.31
N GLU A 50 15.58 2.37 -0.37
CA GLU A 50 14.14 2.24 -0.44
C GLU A 50 13.81 0.79 -0.12
N VAL A 51 12.94 0.57 0.85
CA VAL A 51 12.49 -0.76 1.24
C VAL A 51 10.98 -0.74 1.29
N GLY A 52 10.37 -1.62 0.49
CA GLY A 52 8.93 -1.80 0.40
C GLY A 52 8.52 -3.18 0.87
N VAL A 53 7.41 -3.26 1.59
CA VAL A 53 6.71 -4.50 1.85
C VAL A 53 5.25 -4.32 1.47
N GLU A 54 4.75 -5.22 0.65
CA GLU A 54 3.34 -5.26 0.26
C GLU A 54 2.82 -6.67 0.51
N GLY A 55 1.58 -6.80 0.96
CA GLY A 55 1.02 -8.10 1.26
C GLY A 55 -0.49 -8.09 1.32
N GLU A 56 -1.07 -9.20 0.86
CA GLU A 56 -2.50 -9.43 0.85
C GLU A 56 -2.81 -10.77 1.50
N ALA A 57 -3.93 -10.83 2.21
CA ALA A 57 -4.42 -12.09 2.73
C ALA A 57 -5.93 -12.12 2.79
N GLU A 58 -6.47 -13.25 2.32
CA GLU A 58 -7.88 -13.58 2.42
C GLU A 58 -8.07 -14.69 3.47
N THR A 59 -9.06 -14.51 4.32
CA THR A 59 -9.53 -15.54 5.25
C THR A 59 -11.02 -15.75 5.10
N ALA A 60 -11.55 -16.83 5.67
CA ALA A 60 -12.98 -17.06 5.70
C ALA A 60 -13.80 -15.96 6.42
N LYS A 61 -13.15 -15.04 7.14
CA LYS A 61 -13.82 -14.02 7.97
C LYS A 61 -13.62 -12.59 7.49
N PHE A 62 -12.48 -12.32 6.85
CA PHE A 62 -12.08 -11.00 6.40
C PHE A 62 -10.93 -11.10 5.39
N GLU A 63 -10.78 -10.04 4.63
CA GLU A 63 -9.71 -9.75 3.69
C GLU A 63 -8.83 -8.62 4.25
N MET A 64 -7.54 -8.62 3.92
CA MET A 64 -6.64 -7.52 4.27
C MET A 64 -5.65 -7.25 3.15
N ALA A 65 -5.31 -5.98 2.96
CA ALA A 65 -4.16 -5.54 2.20
C ALA A 65 -3.32 -4.57 3.02
N PHE A 66 -1.99 -4.65 2.86
CA PHE A 66 -1.04 -3.78 3.53
C PHE A 66 0.10 -3.42 2.58
N ALA A 67 0.51 -2.15 2.58
CA ALA A 67 1.72 -1.70 1.93
C ALA A 67 2.47 -0.72 2.83
N LEU A 68 3.79 -0.87 2.94
CA LEU A 68 4.68 0.09 3.58
C LEU A 68 5.92 0.25 2.73
N VAL A 69 6.21 1.46 2.30
CA VAL A 69 7.46 1.82 1.62
C VAL A 69 8.17 2.88 2.45
N VAL A 70 9.46 2.68 2.66
CA VAL A 70 10.33 3.58 3.42
C VAL A 70 11.52 3.96 2.56
N LYS A 71 11.78 5.27 2.46
CA LYS A 71 12.94 5.85 1.76
C LYS A 71 13.91 6.48 2.76
N SER A 72 15.20 6.43 2.46
CA SER A 72 16.24 7.06 3.27
C SER A 72 16.31 8.56 2.97
N ASN A 73 16.30 9.41 3.99
CA ASN A 73 16.62 10.81 3.80
C ASN A 73 18.15 11.03 3.60
N PRO A 74 18.61 12.27 3.32
CA PRO A 74 20.04 12.57 3.18
C PRO A 74 20.91 12.25 4.41
N SER A 75 20.31 12.13 5.59
CA SER A 75 20.98 11.72 6.84
C SER A 75 20.90 10.20 7.10
N GLY A 76 20.28 9.43 6.20
CA GLY A 76 20.08 7.99 6.30
C GLY A 76 18.89 7.56 7.17
N ALA A 77 18.12 8.51 7.72
CA ALA A 77 16.95 8.19 8.53
C ALA A 77 15.80 7.62 7.67
N PRO A 78 15.08 6.60 8.16
CA PRO A 78 13.95 6.01 7.46
C PRO A 78 12.75 6.96 7.49
N ILE A 79 12.27 7.35 6.32
CA ILE A 79 11.09 8.18 6.15
C ILE A 79 10.03 7.37 5.42
N PRO A 80 8.82 7.20 6.00
CA PRO A 80 7.71 6.58 5.30
C PRO A 80 7.39 7.35 4.03
N ASP A 81 7.30 6.64 2.91
CA ASP A 81 6.87 7.18 1.64
C ASP A 81 5.43 6.77 1.32
N LYS A 82 5.15 5.46 1.49
CA LYS A 82 3.82 4.88 1.36
C LYS A 82 3.45 4.13 2.62
N LEU A 83 2.22 4.31 3.09
CA LEU A 83 1.60 3.46 4.09
C LEU A 83 0.15 3.27 3.68
N PHE A 84 -0.26 2.04 3.44
CA PHE A 84 -1.63 1.69 3.11
C PHE A 84 -2.06 0.46 3.91
N PHE A 85 -3.27 0.50 4.42
CA PHE A 85 -3.88 -0.63 5.10
C PHE A 85 -5.38 -0.68 4.81
N SER A 86 -5.89 -1.84 4.41
CA SER A 86 -7.31 -2.10 4.29
C SER A 86 -7.70 -3.41 4.96
N ILE A 87 -8.93 -3.43 5.47
CA ILE A 87 -9.57 -4.63 6.01
C ILE A 87 -11.01 -4.70 5.55
N GLY A 88 -11.44 -5.86 5.07
CA GLY A 88 -12.76 -6.01 4.46
C GLY A 88 -13.28 -7.42 4.42
N GLY A 89 -14.26 -7.67 3.54
CA GLY A 89 -14.91 -8.99 3.42
C GLY A 89 -15.81 -9.39 4.60
N PHE A 90 -16.19 -8.47 5.50
CA PHE A 90 -17.03 -8.78 6.65
C PHE A 90 -18.48 -9.13 6.25
N LYS A 91 -18.99 -10.27 6.75
CA LYS A 91 -20.36 -10.75 6.48
C LYS A 91 -21.13 -11.11 7.77
N PRO A 92 -22.26 -10.45 8.07
CA PRO A 92 -22.75 -9.21 7.44
C PRO A 92 -21.87 -8.01 7.82
N GLY A 93 -21.76 -7.02 6.92
CA GLY A 93 -21.12 -5.73 7.22
C GLY A 93 -21.95 -4.85 8.17
N VAL A 94 -21.65 -3.55 8.18
CA VAL A 94 -22.40 -2.52 8.93
C VAL A 94 -23.43 -1.86 8.01
N ASN A 95 -24.71 -1.97 8.34
CA ASN A 95 -25.77 -1.28 7.61
C ASN A 95 -25.82 0.20 8.02
N ILE A 96 -25.80 1.10 7.03
CA ILE A 96 -25.76 2.55 7.27
C ILE A 96 -27.08 3.26 6.92
N ASP A 97 -28.03 2.58 6.27
CA ASP A 97 -29.29 3.17 5.82
C ASP A 97 -30.50 2.84 6.73
N GLY A 98 -30.33 1.91 7.68
CA GLY A 98 -31.38 1.46 8.58
C GLY A 98 -32.48 0.60 7.93
N VAL A 99 -32.44 0.42 6.60
CA VAL A 99 -33.43 -0.32 5.80
C VAL A 99 -32.86 -1.58 5.16
N GLY A 100 -31.56 -1.85 5.36
CA GLY A 100 -30.91 -3.09 4.96
C GLY A 100 -30.44 -3.13 3.50
N ILE A 101 -30.36 -2.00 2.80
CA ILE A 101 -29.98 -1.95 1.37
C ILE A 101 -28.47 -1.81 1.23
N PHE A 102 -27.84 -0.89 1.94
CA PHE A 102 -26.43 -0.55 1.83
C PHE A 102 -25.65 -1.00 3.06
N TRP A 103 -24.61 -1.80 2.84
CA TRP A 103 -23.77 -2.36 3.89
C TRP A 103 -22.33 -2.00 3.61
N VAL A 104 -21.62 -1.43 4.58
CA VAL A 104 -20.16 -1.29 4.50
C VAL A 104 -19.53 -2.58 5.01
N THR A 105 -18.79 -3.27 4.15
CA THR A 105 -18.19 -4.59 4.42
C THR A 105 -16.69 -4.53 4.65
N GLY A 106 -16.10 -3.35 4.45
CA GLY A 106 -14.67 -3.14 4.63
C GLY A 106 -14.29 -1.70 4.36
N GLY A 107 -13.08 -1.36 4.78
CA GLY A 107 -12.49 -0.08 4.49
C GLY A 107 -11.01 -0.07 4.81
N GLY A 108 -10.34 0.90 4.24
CA GLY A 108 -8.92 1.10 4.39
C GLY A 108 -8.51 2.47 3.96
N GLY A 109 -7.26 2.78 4.20
CA GLY A 109 -6.70 4.01 3.71
C GLY A 109 -5.23 4.09 3.99
N GLY A 110 -4.66 5.17 3.49
CA GLY A 110 -3.24 5.35 3.50
C GLY A 110 -2.83 6.63 2.82
N PHE A 111 -1.54 6.76 2.62
CA PHE A 111 -0.96 7.79 1.80
C PHE A 111 0.15 7.20 0.94
N ASP A 112 0.43 7.91 -0.14
CA ASP A 112 1.53 7.65 -1.06
C ASP A 112 2.31 8.94 -1.33
N ASN A 113 3.59 8.79 -1.69
CA ASN A 113 4.52 9.88 -2.02
C ASN A 113 4.77 10.91 -0.89
N LEU A 114 4.77 10.47 0.38
CA LEU A 114 5.08 11.36 1.51
C LEU A 114 6.55 11.80 1.50
N TYR A 115 7.49 10.93 1.12
CA TYR A 115 8.91 11.29 1.07
C TYR A 115 9.15 12.40 0.06
N ASP A 116 8.61 12.23 -1.15
CA ASP A 116 8.75 13.18 -2.24
C ASP A 116 7.99 14.49 -1.96
N THR A 117 7.02 14.47 -1.04
CA THR A 117 6.37 15.67 -0.53
C THR A 117 7.23 16.49 0.42
N ILE A 118 8.03 15.84 1.26
CA ILE A 118 8.89 16.53 2.22
C ILE A 118 10.19 17.01 1.54
N TYR A 119 10.75 16.19 0.65
CA TYR A 119 12.08 16.40 0.07
C TYR A 119 12.07 16.81 -1.41
N GLY A 120 10.92 16.73 -2.08
CA GLY A 120 10.78 17.19 -3.46
C GLY A 120 10.88 18.70 -3.61
N THR A 121 11.34 19.15 -4.78
CA THR A 121 11.57 20.58 -5.08
C THR A 121 10.40 21.24 -5.81
N ASP A 122 9.32 20.51 -6.07
CA ASP A 122 8.15 21.01 -6.81
C ASP A 122 7.22 21.81 -5.91
N GLY A 123 6.73 22.95 -6.42
CA GLY A 123 5.85 23.86 -5.67
C GLY A 123 4.46 23.30 -5.32
N LEU A 124 4.09 22.11 -5.83
CA LEU A 124 2.89 21.37 -5.44
C LEU A 124 3.27 19.99 -4.88
N PRO A 125 2.91 19.68 -3.63
CA PRO A 125 3.22 18.39 -3.02
C PRO A 125 2.61 17.22 -3.83
N PRO A 126 3.38 16.18 -4.17
CA PRO A 126 2.88 14.98 -4.85
C PRO A 126 2.12 13.99 -3.95
N ILE A 127 1.86 14.33 -2.68
CA ILE A 127 1.16 13.44 -1.76
C ILE A 127 -0.21 13.03 -2.31
N THR A 128 -0.51 11.74 -2.20
CA THR A 128 -1.81 11.16 -2.54
C THR A 128 -2.38 10.50 -1.29
N LEU A 129 -3.59 10.89 -0.91
CA LEU A 129 -4.40 10.20 0.09
C LEU A 129 -5.14 9.05 -0.59
N LEU A 130 -5.01 7.85 -0.03
CA LEU A 130 -5.67 6.64 -0.50
C LEU A 130 -6.81 6.30 0.44
N LEU A 131 -8.00 6.04 -0.09
CA LEU A 131 -9.16 5.58 0.66
C LEU A 131 -9.79 4.40 -0.08
N ASN A 132 -9.90 3.27 0.61
CA ASN A 132 -10.57 2.08 0.11
C ASN A 132 -11.90 1.90 0.88
N ILE A 133 -12.98 1.65 0.16
CA ILE A 133 -14.28 1.33 0.74
C ILE A 133 -14.83 0.10 0.05
N GLN A 134 -15.20 -0.91 0.84
CA GLN A 134 -15.93 -2.08 0.35
C GLN A 134 -17.38 -2.01 0.84
N PHE A 135 -18.32 -2.28 -0.06
CA PHE A 135 -19.74 -2.22 0.25
C PHE A 135 -20.55 -3.28 -0.48
N ASP A 136 -21.66 -3.69 0.13
CA ASP A 136 -22.68 -4.53 -0.48
C ASP A 136 -23.99 -3.77 -0.64
N ILE A 137 -24.59 -3.88 -1.82
CA ILE A 137 -25.95 -3.41 -2.12
C ILE A 137 -26.89 -4.64 -2.18
N PHE A 138 -27.98 -4.60 -1.41
CA PHE A 138 -28.97 -5.67 -1.24
C PHE A 138 -28.38 -7.03 -0.79
N LYS A 139 -27.16 -7.08 -0.22
CA LYS A 139 -26.39 -8.31 0.09
C LYS A 139 -26.15 -9.25 -1.11
N ILE A 140 -26.43 -8.80 -2.33
CA ILE A 140 -26.31 -9.60 -3.56
C ILE A 140 -25.31 -8.99 -4.54
N MET A 141 -25.00 -7.70 -4.39
CA MET A 141 -24.05 -6.98 -5.22
C MET A 141 -22.93 -6.46 -4.33
N THR A 142 -21.73 -7.00 -4.50
CA THR A 142 -20.51 -6.55 -3.83
C THR A 142 -19.81 -5.52 -4.71
N GLY A 143 -19.31 -4.43 -4.14
CA GLY A 143 -18.53 -3.43 -4.85
C GLY A 143 -17.37 -2.94 -3.99
N THR A 144 -16.25 -2.66 -4.64
CA THR A 144 -15.10 -2.00 -4.01
C THR A 144 -14.87 -0.67 -4.71
N SER A 145 -14.59 0.38 -3.95
CA SER A 145 -14.22 1.68 -4.48
C SER A 145 -12.90 2.12 -3.87
N ASP A 146 -11.99 2.50 -4.76
CA ASP A 146 -10.75 3.15 -4.41
C ASP A 146 -10.85 4.63 -4.78
N LEU A 147 -10.58 5.48 -3.81
CA LEU A 147 -10.57 6.92 -3.92
C LEU A 147 -9.13 7.40 -3.69
N GLU A 148 -8.61 8.11 -4.68
CA GLU A 148 -7.31 8.75 -4.63
C GLU A 148 -7.49 10.27 -4.66
N LEU A 149 -7.04 10.94 -3.60
CA LEU A 149 -7.08 12.39 -3.50
C LEU A 149 -5.65 12.93 -3.41
N SER A 150 -5.21 13.63 -4.45
CA SER A 150 -3.95 14.38 -4.44
C SER A 150 -4.21 15.87 -4.60
N LEU A 151 -3.20 16.71 -4.33
CA LEU A 151 -3.29 18.15 -4.63
C LEU A 151 -3.31 18.45 -6.13
N ARG A 152 -3.06 17.44 -6.96
CA ARG A 152 -2.96 17.54 -8.42
C ARG A 152 -4.19 16.97 -9.13
N SER A 153 -4.88 16.02 -8.50
CA SER A 153 -5.98 15.27 -9.10
C SER A 153 -6.88 14.61 -8.05
N LEU A 154 -8.13 14.36 -8.46
CA LEU A 154 -9.06 13.47 -7.77
C LEU A 154 -9.34 12.28 -8.70
N GLY A 155 -9.06 11.06 -8.24
CA GLY A 155 -9.32 9.81 -8.94
C GLY A 155 -10.33 8.96 -8.16
N ILE A 156 -11.28 8.35 -8.86
CA ILE A 156 -12.21 7.37 -8.29
C ILE A 156 -12.18 6.16 -9.21
N GLU A 157 -11.83 5.01 -8.66
CA GLU A 157 -11.92 3.72 -9.32
C GLU A 157 -13.03 2.90 -8.66
N LEU A 158 -13.94 2.39 -9.50
CA LEU A 158 -15.02 1.51 -9.07
C LEU A 158 -14.73 0.12 -9.61
N ILE A 159 -14.46 -0.80 -8.70
CA ILE A 159 -14.17 -2.20 -8.99
C ILE A 159 -15.45 -2.99 -8.71
N SER A 160 -16.15 -3.33 -9.79
CA SER A 160 -17.25 -4.29 -9.77
C SER A 160 -16.71 -5.70 -10.05
N PRO A 161 -17.23 -6.75 -9.39
CA PRO A 161 -17.00 -8.14 -9.80
C PRO A 161 -17.51 -8.42 -11.22
#